data_AF-A0A932C3Z9-F1
#
_entry.id   AF-A0A932C3Z9-F1
#
_cell.length_a   1.000
_cell.length_b   1.000
_cell.length_c   1.000
_cell.angle_alpha   90.00
_cell.angle_beta   90.00
_cell.angle_gamma   90.00
#
_symmetry.space_group_name_H-M   'P 1'
#
loop_
_entity.id
_entity.type
_entity.pdbx_description
1 polymer ?
#
loop_
_entity_poly.entity_id
_entity_poly.type
_entity_poly.pdbx_seq_one_letter_code
_entity_poly.pdbx_strand_id
1 'polypeptide(L)'
;MCARAANRSYWVYILTNKRNGTLYVGVTNSLERRIWQHKAKIIEGFIKQHGLVQLVHFEQFRDVNIAIAREKEIKGWLRKRKLAPIEADNPAWTDLSAGWFGGSLDSSLRSECQKPIDARAGMTDEGASPR
;
A
#
# COMPACT_ATOMS: atom_id res chain seq x y z
N MET A 1 10.15 2.02 -32.92
CA MET A 1 9.91 1.02 -31.85
C MET A 1 9.23 1.72 -30.69
N CYS A 2 7.91 1.64 -30.56
CA CYS A 2 7.19 2.25 -29.44
C CYS A 2 7.35 1.36 -28.20
N ALA A 3 8.21 1.77 -27.28
CA ALA A 3 8.26 1.18 -25.95
C ALA A 3 6.88 1.36 -25.31
N ARG A 4 6.19 0.23 -25.11
CA ARG A 4 4.92 0.16 -24.41
C ARG A 4 5.16 0.66 -22.99
N ALA A 5 4.89 1.95 -22.75
CA ALA A 5 4.96 2.54 -21.43
C ALA A 5 3.94 1.77 -20.57
N ALA A 6 4.45 0.82 -19.77
CA ALA A 6 3.63 0.17 -18.77
C ALA A 6 3.16 1.27 -17.83
N ASN A 7 1.88 1.66 -17.92
CA ASN A 7 1.29 2.72 -17.13
C ASN A 7 1.18 2.24 -15.67
N ARG A 8 2.30 2.30 -14.96
CA ARG A 8 2.40 1.88 -13.56
C ARG A 8 1.77 2.98 -12.71
N SER A 9 0.78 2.58 -11.90
CA SER A 9 0.16 3.47 -10.92
C SER A 9 0.81 3.25 -9.57
N TYR A 10 1.11 4.35 -8.89
CA TYR A 10 1.61 4.41 -7.54
C TYR A 10 0.60 5.14 -6.68
N TRP A 11 0.46 4.73 -5.44
CA TRP A 11 -0.55 5.23 -4.53
C TRP A 11 0.11 5.65 -3.23
N VAL A 12 -0.12 6.89 -2.82
CA VAL A 12 0.16 7.35 -1.47
C VAL A 12 -1.12 7.20 -0.67
N TYR A 13 -1.07 6.62 0.52
CA TYR A 13 -2.26 6.32 1.30
C TYR A 13 -2.06 6.64 2.79
N ILE A 14 -3.16 6.96 3.45
CA ILE A 14 -3.21 7.26 4.89
C ILE A 14 -4.15 6.28 5.59
N LEU A 15 -3.60 5.54 6.55
CA LEU A 15 -4.35 4.66 7.44
C LEU A 15 -4.49 5.26 8.82
N THR A 16 -5.60 4.95 9.47
CA THR A 16 -5.82 5.27 10.87
C THR A 16 -6.59 4.16 11.59
N ASN A 17 -6.68 4.28 12.92
CA ASN A 17 -7.47 3.42 13.78
C ASN A 17 -8.73 4.11 14.33
N LYS A 18 -8.73 5.45 14.37
CA LYS A 18 -9.86 6.26 14.83
C LYS A 18 -9.69 7.70 14.37
N ARG A 19 -10.78 8.46 14.39
CA ARG A 19 -10.75 9.91 14.18
C ARG A 19 -9.72 10.57 15.11
N ASN A 20 -8.84 11.38 14.54
CA ASN A 20 -7.73 12.02 15.26
C ASN A 20 -6.78 11.05 15.98
N GLY A 21 -6.73 9.77 15.58
CA GLY A 21 -5.82 8.77 16.10
C GLY A 21 -4.46 8.74 15.42
N THR A 22 -3.74 7.62 15.54
CA THR A 22 -2.45 7.43 14.88
C THR A 22 -2.65 7.44 13.37
N LEU A 23 -1.79 8.17 12.66
CA LEU A 23 -1.79 8.21 11.20
C LEU A 23 -0.57 7.47 10.70
N TYR A 24 -0.80 6.54 9.77
CA TYR A 24 0.27 5.89 9.02
C TYR A 24 0.19 6.34 7.57
N VAL A 25 1.33 6.74 7.02
CA VAL A 25 1.45 7.18 5.63
C VAL A 25 2.41 6.24 4.92
N GLY A 26 1.97 5.69 3.80
CA GLY A 26 2.75 4.75 2.99
C GLY A 26 2.57 5.00 1.50
N VAL A 27 3.48 4.42 0.72
CA VAL A 27 3.39 4.33 -0.74
C VAL A 27 3.32 2.86 -1.18
N THR A 28 2.52 2.57 -2.20
CA THR A 28 2.38 1.23 -2.78
C THR A 28 2.06 1.30 -4.27
N ASN A 29 2.41 0.27 -5.04
CA ASN A 29 1.96 0.11 -6.43
C ASN A 29 0.62 -0.63 -6.54
N SER A 30 0.13 -1.20 -5.45
CA SER A 30 -1.17 -1.88 -5.35
C SER A 30 -1.83 -1.52 -4.03
N LEU A 31 -2.80 -0.59 -4.09
CA LEU A 31 -3.51 -0.12 -2.91
C LEU A 31 -4.38 -1.23 -2.32
N GLU A 32 -5.24 -1.85 -3.14
CA GLU A 32 -6.15 -2.91 -2.72
C GLU A 32 -5.43 -4.07 -2.00
N ARG A 33 -4.36 -4.61 -2.58
CA ARG A 33 -3.56 -5.68 -1.95
C ARG A 33 -3.04 -5.26 -0.58
N ARG A 34 -2.55 -4.03 -0.45
CA ARG A 34 -1.97 -3.52 0.79
C ARG A 34 -3.04 -3.33 1.87
N ILE A 35 -4.20 -2.78 1.50
CA ILE A 35 -5.33 -2.64 2.42
C ILE A 35 -5.84 -4.01 2.86
N TRP A 36 -5.97 -4.95 1.92
CA TRP A 36 -6.35 -6.32 2.23
C TRP A 36 -5.40 -6.97 3.23
N GLN A 37 -4.08 -6.87 3.01
CA GLN A 37 -3.06 -7.39 3.93
C GLN A 37 -3.16 -6.80 5.34
N HIS A 38 -3.46 -5.50 5.45
CA HIS A 38 -3.66 -4.83 6.73
C HIS A 38 -4.96 -5.25 7.42
N LYS A 39 -6.07 -5.35 6.68
CA LYS A 39 -7.37 -5.82 7.21
C LYS A 39 -7.32 -7.28 7.64
N ALA A 40 -6.64 -8.13 6.87
CA ALA A 40 -6.42 -9.54 7.17
C ALA A 40 -5.37 -9.79 8.26
N LYS A 41 -4.69 -8.73 8.75
CA LYS A 41 -3.64 -8.79 9.79
C LYS A 41 -2.51 -9.78 9.49
N ILE A 42 -2.23 -10.00 8.20
CA ILE A 42 -1.23 -10.96 7.72
C ILE A 42 0.19 -10.42 7.92
N ILE A 43 0.36 -9.11 7.77
CA ILE A 43 1.66 -8.46 8.00
C ILE A 43 1.81 -8.20 9.49
N GLU A 44 2.78 -8.86 10.10
CA GLU A 44 3.18 -8.60 11.47
C GLU A 44 3.92 -7.25 11.57
N GLY A 45 3.67 -6.49 12.63
CA GLY A 45 4.34 -5.19 12.88
C GLY A 45 3.41 -4.11 13.43
N PHE A 46 3.89 -2.86 13.32
CA PHE A 46 3.27 -1.66 13.91
C PHE A 46 1.77 -1.49 13.56
N ILE A 47 1.41 -1.77 12.31
CA ILE A 47 0.01 -1.64 11.84
C ILE A 47 -0.92 -2.63 12.56
N LYS A 48 -0.49 -3.88 12.71
CA LYS A 48 -1.24 -4.94 13.41
C LYS A 48 -1.35 -4.62 14.91
N GLN A 49 -0.28 -4.13 15.52
CA GLN A 49 -0.25 -3.75 16.94
C GLN A 49 -1.16 -2.55 17.26
N HIS A 50 -1.23 -1.57 16.37
CA HIS A 50 -2.03 -0.35 16.58
C HIS A 50 -3.43 -0.38 15.94
N GLY A 51 -3.79 -1.46 15.24
CA GLY A 51 -5.10 -1.62 14.60
C GLY A 51 -5.38 -0.61 13.48
N LEU A 52 -4.35 -0.20 12.74
CA LEU A 52 -4.46 0.84 11.70
C LEU A 52 -5.02 0.25 10.40
N VAL A 53 -6.33 0.04 10.34
CA VAL A 53 -7.01 -0.66 9.23
C VAL A 53 -7.96 0.23 8.42
N GLN A 54 -8.24 1.45 8.88
CA GLN A 54 -9.19 2.34 8.21
C GLN A 54 -8.45 3.20 7.18
N LEU A 55 -8.83 3.07 5.92
CA LEU A 55 -8.32 3.92 4.85
C LEU A 55 -9.10 5.23 4.84
N VAL A 56 -8.43 6.34 5.15
CA VAL A 56 -9.09 7.66 5.23
C VAL A 56 -8.72 8.60 4.09
N HIS A 57 -7.60 8.36 3.41
CA HIS A 57 -7.14 9.15 2.27
C HIS A 57 -6.23 8.34 1.35
N PHE A 58 -6.27 8.61 0.04
CA PHE A 58 -5.30 8.09 -0.92
C PHE A 58 -5.16 9.00 -2.15
N GLU A 59 -3.96 9.03 -2.75
CA GLU A 59 -3.62 9.82 -3.95
C GLU A 59 -2.93 8.92 -4.99
N GLN A 60 -3.31 9.04 -6.26
CA GLN A 60 -2.71 8.28 -7.38
C GLN A 60 -1.65 9.09 -8.13
N PHE A 61 -0.55 8.43 -8.47
CA PHE A 61 0.56 8.99 -9.25
C PHE A 61 0.98 8.03 -10.36
N ARG A 62 1.49 8.57 -11.47
CA ARG A 62 2.06 7.78 -12.58
C ARG A 62 3.57 7.56 -12.46
N ASP A 63 4.22 8.32 -11.58
CA ASP A 63 5.66 8.26 -11.32
C ASP A 63 5.90 7.94 -9.84
N VAL A 64 6.75 6.94 -9.59
CA VAL A 64 7.15 6.51 -8.25
C VAL A 64 7.91 7.60 -7.51
N ASN A 65 8.72 8.40 -8.20
CA ASN A 65 9.51 9.46 -7.57
C ASN A 65 8.60 10.56 -7.03
N ILE A 66 7.55 10.89 -7.78
CA ILE A 66 6.53 11.85 -7.34
C ILE A 66 5.78 11.29 -6.13
N ALA A 67 5.38 10.02 -6.15
CA ALA A 67 4.71 9.37 -5.03
C ALA A 67 5.60 9.35 -3.77
N ILE A 68 6.90 9.04 -3.89
CA ILE A 68 7.86 9.05 -2.78
C ILE A 68 8.09 10.46 -2.25
N ALA A 69 8.24 11.45 -3.13
CA ALA A 69 8.38 12.85 -2.73
C ALA A 69 7.14 13.31 -1.94
N ARG A 70 5.95 12.98 -2.44
CA ARG A 70 4.69 13.26 -1.77
C ARG A 70 4.56 12.58 -0.41
N GLU A 71 4.96 11.32 -0.31
CA GLU A 71 4.98 10.59 0.97
C GLU A 71 5.90 11.30 1.99
N LYS A 72 7.09 11.74 1.57
CA LYS A 72 8.04 12.49 2.41
C LYS A 72 7.48 13.84 2.84
N GLU A 73 6.86 14.59 1.92
CA GLU A 73 6.18 15.85 2.24
C GLU A 73 5.11 15.65 3.32
N ILE A 74 4.20 14.70 3.09
CA ILE A 74 3.12 14.42 4.03
C ILE A 74 3.72 13.98 5.37
N LYS A 75 4.74 13.11 5.40
CA LYS A 75 5.41 12.72 6.65
C LYS A 75 5.99 13.91 7.42
N GLY A 76 6.58 14.88 6.72
CA GLY A 76 7.14 16.11 7.29
C GLY A 76 6.11 17.14 7.75
N TRP A 77 4.84 17.01 7.39
CA TRP A 77 3.82 17.97 7.79
C TRP A 77 3.49 17.92 9.29
N LEU A 78 3.20 19.10 9.83
CA LEU A 78 2.53 19.24 11.11
C LEU A 78 1.16 18.53 11.07
N ARG A 79 0.74 18.02 12.22
CA ARG A 79 -0.50 17.23 12.32
C ARG A 79 -1.71 17.95 11.74
N LYS A 80 -1.91 19.25 12.04
CA LYS A 80 -3.02 20.04 11.48
C LYS A 80 -3.05 20.03 9.95
N ARG A 81 -1.89 20.13 9.29
CA ARG A 81 -1.79 20.08 7.82
C ARG A 81 -2.06 18.69 7.25
N LYS A 82 -1.74 17.62 7.99
CA LYS A 82 -2.09 16.24 7.60
C LYS A 82 -3.59 15.98 7.66
N LEU A 83 -4.29 16.61 8.60
CA LEU A 83 -5.74 16.45 8.77
C LEU A 83 -6.52 17.21 7.68
N ALA A 84 -6.02 18.36 7.23
CA ALA A 84 -6.71 19.19 6.24
C ALA A 84 -7.18 18.44 4.97
N PRO A 85 -6.36 17.65 4.25
CA PRO A 85 -6.85 16.91 3.08
C PRO A 85 -7.87 15.83 3.47
N ILE A 86 -7.66 15.15 4.60
CA ILE A 86 -8.58 14.11 5.11
C ILE A 86 -9.93 14.74 5.45
N GLU A 87 -9.95 15.89 6.13
CA GLU A 87 -11.18 16.57 6.54
C GLU A 87 -11.91 17.21 5.35
N ALA A 88 -11.17 17.63 4.32
CA ALA A 88 -11.75 18.16 3.08
C ALA A 88 -12.47 17.07 2.28
N ASP A 89 -11.84 15.91 2.09
CA ASP A 89 -12.36 14.85 1.23
C ASP A 89 -13.24 13.84 1.98
N ASN A 90 -12.99 13.65 3.29
CA ASN A 90 -13.61 12.63 4.13
C ASN A 90 -13.86 13.17 5.57
N PRO A 91 -14.76 14.15 5.75
CA PRO A 91 -15.00 14.80 7.04
C PRO A 91 -15.53 13.83 8.12
N ALA A 92 -16.20 12.76 7.71
CA ALA A 92 -16.71 11.71 8.60
C ALA A 92 -15.64 10.69 9.00
N TRP A 93 -14.46 10.72 8.36
CA TRP A 93 -13.37 9.75 8.57
C TRP A 93 -13.84 8.31 8.34
N THR A 94 -14.78 8.12 7.41
CA THR A 94 -15.27 6.81 7.05
C THR A 94 -14.17 6.03 6.35
N ASP A 95 -14.12 4.71 6.58
CA ASP A 95 -13.19 3.85 5.87
C ASP A 95 -13.57 3.80 4.39
N LEU A 96 -12.75 4.44 3.54
CA LEU A 96 -12.94 4.48 2.09
C LEU A 96 -12.83 3.09 1.45
N SER A 97 -12.22 2.14 2.17
CA SER A 97 -12.13 0.74 1.76
C SER A 97 -13.25 -0.15 2.32
N ALA A 98 -14.27 0.45 2.95
CA ALA A 98 -15.46 -0.27 3.36
C ALA A 98 -16.16 -0.85 2.13
N GLY A 99 -16.43 -2.16 2.14
CA GLY A 99 -17.10 -2.85 1.04
C GLY A 99 -16.22 -3.22 -0.16
N TRP A 100 -14.93 -2.85 -0.19
CA TRP A 100 -14.01 -3.29 -1.25
C TRP A 100 -13.86 -4.82 -1.30
N PHE A 101 -13.91 -5.44 -0.12
CA PHE A 101 -13.86 -6.89 0.05
C PHE A 101 -15.25 -7.37 0.45
N GLY A 102 -16.20 -7.29 -0.49
CA GLY A 102 -17.59 -7.70 -0.28
C GLY A 102 -17.71 -9.21 -0.14
N GLY A 103 -18.14 -9.66 1.04
CA GLY A 103 -18.34 -11.08 1.35
C GLY A 103 -17.01 -11.79 1.62
N SER A 104 -16.81 -12.25 2.86
CA SER A 104 -15.72 -13.14 3.22
C SER A 104 -14.29 -12.52 3.15
N LEU A 105 -13.86 -11.91 4.27
CA LEU A 105 -12.48 -12.10 4.73
C LEU A 105 -12.27 -13.54 5.27
N ASP A 106 -13.18 -14.45 4.93
CA ASP A 106 -13.20 -15.83 5.37
C ASP A 106 -12.43 -16.71 4.37
N SER A 107 -11.41 -17.36 4.93
CA SER A 107 -10.79 -18.62 4.54
C SER A 107 -10.10 -18.80 3.17
N SER A 108 -10.52 -18.20 2.05
CA SER A 108 -10.02 -18.61 0.72
C SER A 108 -8.74 -17.88 0.24
N LEU A 109 -8.54 -16.60 0.59
CA LEU A 109 -7.39 -15.81 0.14
C LEU A 109 -6.07 -16.08 0.92
N ARG A 110 -6.06 -17.02 1.86
CA ARG A 110 -4.83 -17.47 2.52
C ARG A 110 -3.91 -18.25 1.56
N SER A 111 -4.45 -18.78 0.45
CA SER A 111 -3.74 -19.70 -0.43
C SER A 111 -3.06 -19.06 -1.66
N GLU A 112 -3.29 -17.78 -1.97
CA GLU A 112 -2.72 -17.17 -3.20
C GLU A 112 -1.63 -16.11 -2.97
N CYS A 113 -1.33 -15.72 -1.73
CA CYS A 113 -0.38 -14.61 -1.48
C CYS A 113 1.11 -15.01 -1.50
N GLN A 114 1.47 -16.25 -1.84
CA GLN A 114 2.87 -16.69 -2.00
C GLN A 114 3.29 -16.74 -3.47
N LYS A 115 3.22 -15.62 -4.20
CA LYS A 115 3.97 -15.48 -5.45
C LYS A 115 4.99 -14.35 -5.29
N PRO A 116 6.29 -14.68 -5.16
CA PRO A 116 7.34 -13.67 -5.10
C PRO A 116 7.36 -12.87 -6.40
N ILE A 117 7.59 -11.56 -6.28
CA ILE A 117 7.60 -10.61 -7.40
C ILE A 117 8.91 -10.68 -8.20
N ASP A 118 9.91 -11.43 -7.75
CA ASP A 118 11.24 -11.44 -8.38
C ASP A 118 11.66 -12.87 -8.79
N ALA A 119 11.28 -13.27 -10.00
CA ALA A 119 11.90 -14.40 -10.68
C ALA A 119 11.90 -14.15 -12.19
N ARG A 120 12.78 -13.27 -12.65
CA ARG A 120 13.07 -13.08 -14.07
C ARG A 120 14.48 -13.59 -14.36
N ALA A 121 14.52 -14.85 -14.78
CA ALA A 121 15.34 -15.47 -15.84
C ALA A 121 16.84 -15.14 -16.01
N GLY A 122 17.63 -16.23 -16.12
CA GLY A 122 18.96 -16.35 -16.72
C GLY A 122 19.93 -17.00 -15.72
N MET A 123 20.19 -18.32 -15.67
CA MET A 123 20.44 -19.33 -16.71
C MET A 123 21.56 -18.94 -17.67
N THR A 124 22.80 -19.11 -17.22
CA THR A 124 23.89 -19.59 -18.09
C THR A 124 24.52 -20.80 -17.40
N ASP A 125 24.62 -21.83 -18.22
CA ASP A 125 24.97 -23.21 -17.98
C ASP A 125 26.49 -23.42 -18.06
N GLU A 126 26.93 -24.50 -17.40
CA GLU A 126 28.15 -25.29 -17.65
C GLU A 126 29.56 -24.68 -17.59
N GLY A 127 30.45 -25.41 -16.90
CA GLY A 127 31.89 -25.25 -17.06
C GLY A 127 32.73 -25.90 -15.97
N ALA A 128 32.81 -27.22 -15.99
CA ALA A 128 33.70 -28.05 -15.18
C ALA A 128 35.17 -27.58 -15.17
N SER A 129 35.86 -27.79 -14.04
CA SER A 129 36.98 -28.77 -13.88
C SER A 129 37.90 -28.38 -12.70
N PRO A 130 38.52 -29.35 -12.01
CA PRO A 130 39.14 -29.17 -10.71
C PRO A 130 40.65 -28.89 -10.79
N ARG A 131 41.18 -28.29 -9.73
CA ARG A 131 42.49 -28.63 -9.16
C ARG A 131 42.62 -28.08 -7.74
#